data_AF-A0A8T4J597-F1
#
_entry.id   AF-A0A8T4J597-F1
#
_cell.length_a   1.000
_cell.length_b   1.000
_cell.length_c   1.000
_cell.angle_alpha   90.00
_cell.angle_beta   90.00
_cell.angle_gamma   90.00
#
_symmetry.space_group_name_H-M   'P 1'
#
loop_
_entity.id
_entity.type
_entity.pdbx_description
1 polymer ?
#
loop_
_entity_poly.entity_id
_entity_poly.type
_entity_poly.pdbx_seq_one_letter_code
_entity_poly.pdbx_strand_id
1 'polypeptide(L)' 'MSENLMSGLMRELKRNRILLKEYELIGAPGMFGATLLKQDIEEADNAIETGDTIGMMVCYSKLKENK' A
#
# COMPACT_ATOMS: atom_id res chain seq x y z
N MET A 1 14.23 2.92 17.23
CA MET A 1 15.07 2.26 16.21
C MET A 1 14.85 2.98 14.89
N SER A 2 15.89 3.23 14.10
CA SER A 2 15.72 3.75 12.75
C SER A 2 15.11 2.65 11.87
N GLU A 3 13.99 2.94 11.21
CA GLU A 3 13.34 2.02 10.30
C GLU A 3 14.00 2.14 8.91
N ASN A 4 14.28 1.01 8.25
CA ASN A 4 14.76 1.00 6.87
C ASN A 4 13.59 0.91 5.88
N LEU A 5 13.87 1.21 4.60
CA LEU A 5 12.86 1.23 3.54
C LEU A 5 12.00 -0.03 3.51
N MET A 6 12.62 -1.22 3.54
CA MET A 6 11.88 -2.48 3.45
C MET A 6 10.97 -2.68 4.67
N SER A 7 11.48 -2.44 5.88
CA SER A 7 10.66 -2.56 7.10
C SER A 7 9.48 -1.56 7.10
N GLY A 8 9.70 -0.33 6.65
CA GLY A 8 8.65 0.68 6.56
C GLY A 8 7.62 0.35 5.50
N LEU A 9 8.07 -0.09 4.32
CA LEU A 9 7.19 -0.52 3.23
C LEU A 9 6.30 -1.68 3.65
N MET A 10 6.86 -2.71 4.29
CA MET A 10 6.09 -3.85 4.79
C MET A 10 5.06 -3.45 5.87
N ARG A 11 5.39 -2.48 6.72
CA ARG A 11 4.44 -1.93 7.70
C ARG A 11 3.28 -1.24 7.02
N GLU A 12 3.54 -0.35 6.06
CA GLU A 12 2.50 0.38 5.35
C GLU A 12 1.66 -0.53 4.45
N LEU A 13 2.25 -1.55 3.82
CA LEU A 13 1.52 -2.61 3.12
C LEU A 13 0.50 -3.30 4.03
N LYS A 14 0.93 -3.67 5.25
CA LYS A 14 0.02 -4.29 6.23
C LYS A 14 -1.12 -3.33 6.63
N ARG A 15 -0.81 -2.04 6.84
CA ARG A 15 -1.82 -1.01 7.15
C ARG A 15 -2.84 -0.87 6.01
N ASN A 16 -2.37 -0.75 4.77
CA ASN A 16 -3.23 -0.56 3.61
C ASN A 16 -4.09 -1.79 3.32
N ARG A 17 -3.60 -3.01 3.57
CA ARG A 17 -4.43 -4.23 3.46
C ARG A 17 -5.56 -4.27 4.49
N ILE A 18 -5.41 -3.63 5.65
CA ILE A 18 -6.50 -3.47 6.63
C ILE A 18 -7.47 -2.40 6.13
N LEU A 19 -6.95 -1.24 5.71
CA LEU A 19 -7.75 -0.14 5.17
C LEU A 19 -8.59 -0.56 3.96
N LEU A 20 -8.04 -1.39 3.07
CA LEU A 20 -8.76 -1.96 1.93
C LEU A 20 -10.01 -2.70 2.39
N LYS A 21 -9.91 -3.54 3.43
CA LYS A 21 -11.07 -4.26 3.99
C LYS A 21 -12.10 -3.30 4.57
N GLU A 22 -11.65 -2.22 5.21
CA GLU A 22 -12.56 -1.18 5.74
C GLU A 22 -13.35 -0.51 4.60
N TYR A 23 -12.70 -0.15 3.50
CA TYR A 23 -13.36 0.39 2.31
C TYR A 23 -14.30 -0.61 1.63
N GLU A 24 -13.92 -1.88 1.55
CA GLU A 24 -14.76 -2.95 1.01
C GLU A 24 -16.04 -3.15 1.84
N LEU A 25 -15.96 -3.00 3.17
CA LEU A 25 -17.12 -3.10 4.08
C LEU A 25 -18.14 -1.97 3.91
N ILE A 26 -17.73 -0.81 3.36
CA ILE A 26 -18.66 0.29 3.05
C ILE A 26 -19.61 -0.11 1.89
N GLY A 27 -19.19 -1.05 1.03
CA GLY A 27 -19.94 -1.46 -0.16
C GLY A 27 -19.75 -0.50 -1.33
N ALA A 28 -20.80 -0.27 -2.12
CA ALA A 28 -20.72 0.50 -3.36
C ALA A 28 -20.05 1.90 -3.21
N PRO A 29 -20.32 2.68 -2.15
CA PRO A 29 -19.65 3.98 -1.95
C PRO A 29 -18.14 3.87 -1.67
N GLY A 30 -17.66 2.75 -1.13
CA GLY A 30 -16.25 2.51 -0.82
C GLY A 30 -15.43 1.92 -1.97
N MET A 31 -16.08 1.43 -3.04
CA MET A 31 -15.39 0.71 -4.12
C MET A 31 -14.30 1.51 -4.82
N PHE A 32 -14.50 2.82 -4.99
CA PHE A 32 -13.48 3.66 -5.62
C PHE A 32 -12.18 3.69 -4.80
N GLY A 33 -12.30 3.94 -3.49
CA GLY A 33 -11.16 3.90 -2.57
C GLY A 33 -10.53 2.52 -2.48
N ALA A 34 -11.35 1.46 -2.39
CA ALA A 34 -10.85 0.08 -2.41
C ALA A 34 -10.04 -0.25 -3.67
N THR A 35 -10.48 0.23 -4.84
CA THR A 35 -9.77 0.01 -6.10
C THR A 35 -8.39 0.68 -6.11
N LEU A 36 -8.31 1.94 -5.64
CA LEU A 36 -7.03 2.65 -5.54
C LEU A 36 -6.08 1.98 -4.55
N LEU A 37 -6.57 1.60 -3.37
CA LEU A 37 -5.79 0.89 -2.36
C LEU A 37 -5.25 -0.43 -2.91
N LYS A 38 -6.07 -1.18 -3.64
CA LYS A 38 -5.66 -2.44 -4.26
C LYS A 38 -4.55 -2.22 -5.28
N GLN A 39 -4.68 -1.20 -6.14
CA GLN A 39 -3.65 -0.85 -7.11
C GLN A 39 -2.33 -0.48 -6.43
N ASP A 40 -2.35 0.40 -5.41
CA ASP A 40 -1.13 0.80 -4.70
C ASP A 40 -0.43 -0.39 -4.00
N ILE A 41 -1.22 -1.33 -3.47
CA ILE A 41 -0.69 -2.57 -2.86
C ILE A 41 -0.03 -3.45 -3.94
N GLU A 42 -0.69 -3.65 -5.08
CA GLU A 42 -0.17 -4.47 -6.19
C GLU A 42 1.12 -3.86 -6.78
N GLU A 43 1.17 -2.54 -6.96
CA GLU A 43 2.38 -1.83 -7.40
C GLU A 43 3.54 -2.02 -6.42
N ALA A 44 3.27 -1.93 -5.13
CA ALA A 44 4.26 -2.12 -4.07
C ALA A 44 4.77 -3.57 -4.00
N ASP A 45 3.88 -4.56 -4.07
CA ASP A 45 4.24 -5.98 -4.10
C ASP A 45 5.12 -6.28 -5.33
N ASN A 46 4.76 -5.77 -6.52
CA ASN A 46 5.56 -5.93 -7.74
C ASN A 46 6.94 -5.25 -7.65
N ALA A 47 7.02 -4.05 -7.06
CA ALA A 47 8.31 -3.37 -6.86
C ALA A 47 9.23 -4.15 -5.92
N ILE A 48 8.67 -4.80 -4.88
CA ILE A 48 9.42 -5.70 -4.00
C ILE A 48 9.90 -6.94 -4.77
N GLU A 49 9.00 -7.59 -5.51
CA GLU A 49 9.31 -8.83 -6.23
C GLU A 49 10.41 -8.65 -7.28
N THR A 50 10.41 -7.51 -7.98
CA THR A 50 11.40 -7.19 -9.01
C THR A 50 12.67 -6.53 -8.47
N GLY A 51 12.70 -6.18 -7.18
CA GLY A 51 13.82 -5.47 -6.56
C GLY A 51 13.98 -4.02 -7.02
N ASP A 52 12.92 -3.41 -7.57
CA ASP A 52 12.92 -2.00 -7.98
C ASP A 52 12.93 -1.08 -6.76
N THR A 53 14.13 -0.73 -6.29
CA THR A 53 14.32 0.10 -5.09
C THR A 53 13.70 1.49 -5.24
N ILE A 54 13.70 2.09 -6.44
CA ILE A 54 13.07 3.40 -6.66
C ILE A 54 11.56 3.24 -6.63
N GLY A 55 11.02 2.22 -7.29
CA GLY A 55 9.61 1.85 -7.21
C GLY A 55 9.16 1.63 -5.76
N MET A 56 9.96 0.93 -4.96
CA MET A 56 9.68 0.72 -3.53
C MET A 56 9.61 2.04 -2.74
N MET A 57 10.48 3.02 -3.01
CA MET A 57 10.44 4.35 -2.36
C MET A 57 9.19 5.15 -2.73
N VAL A 58 8.81 5.10 -4.01
CA VAL A 58 7.59 5.76 -4.51
C VAL A 58 6.36 5.11 -3.87
N CYS A 59 6.27 3.79 -3.92
CA CYS A 59 5.16 3.03 -3.34
C CYS A 59 5.06 3.25 -1.83
N TYR A 60 6.18 3.29 -1.11
CA TYR A 60 6.19 3.59 0.32
C TYR A 60 5.56 4.96 0.62
N SER A 61 5.88 5.98 -0.19
CA SER A 61 5.28 7.32 -0.03
C SER A 61 3.78 7.30 -0.31
N LYS A 62 3.34 6.69 -1.42
CA LYS A 62 1.91 6.54 -1.77
C LYS A 62 1.13 5.83 -0.67
N LEU A 63 1.60 4.65 -0.25
CA LEU A 63 0.95 3.85 0.78
C LEU A 63 0.86 4.60 2.11
N LYS A 64 1.77 5.52 2.42
CA LYS A 64 1.71 6.35 3.64
C LYS A 64 0.65 7.44 3.56
N GLU A 65 0.29 7.90 2.37
CA GLU A 65 -0.69 8.97 2.15
C GLU A 65 -2.15 8.47 2.17
N ASN A 66 -2.36 7.17 1.93
CA ASN A 66 -3.69 6.55 1.94
C ASN A 66 -4.40 6.66 3.31
N LYS A 67 -5.70 6.95 3.29
CA LYS A 67 -6.55 7.23 4.47
C LYS A 67 -7.91 6.57 4.41
#